data_AF-A0A946P4V2-F1
#
_entry.id   AF-A0A946P4V2-F1
#
_cell.length_a   1.000
_cell.length_b   1.000
_cell.length_c   1.000
_cell.angle_alpha   90.00
_cell.angle_beta   90.00
_cell.angle_gamma   90.00
#
_symmetry.space_group_name_H-M   'P 1'
#
loop_
_entity.id
_entity.type
_entity.pdbx_description
1 polymer ?
#
loop_
_entity_poly.entity_id
_entity_poly.type
_entity_poly.pdbx_seq_one_letter_code
_entity_poly.pdbx_strand_id
1 'polypeptide(L)'
;MNANDLAVQIIEKPEGDSVITFLQITNLSAGLIGRQWRLYFSMGLSPVAEERRVIQTIVDGRYGFLEPTAQWQALEPGDSINVQIRNWLFSGMQLVARQGFHVTQLTDGSERLLGAPVLLEPDLVALTKPRSTWVSAPSPQADRNLPSPSGTAPEEIIPSVKEQVLRSEEINVTRLHVADTSLNSEAAYLRKLLLQMGVFGEGIPIYLSIEPAIESSYQLETSNDGINIVGRDEQAVFYGIQTLRQIIRPQKAGCTFPTVQVADTPDFEHRAFFLDIARHFQPLDQIKKTIEVMSTYKMNRLQLGISNDEGWRLEIQSVPELTMVGARRSYHRYKPDGTLRALYPAWGDDHQDYAGFISRNEFVDLLRHAKKHHVEVILEFNLPGHANAVIQSLGQSDRWQLTDPEDTSEYRSAQGYTANVINVGMHDNYRLAKVILEEIKTMYDAAELPMSRIHFGGDEVPEGAWLDSPACRRLPVWNKTWDVTNPEQAREATQALMAYHYDQVTTIAEQVSPGIQTGFWHEMGASGDSNTNSYYNAWLTSDADTNLIDSLIDRGQNLVISNASFLYLDMPYAMRADEPGLPWAGYINTKSIYNFDPLG
;
A
#
# COMPACT_ATOMS: atom_id res chain seq x y z
N MET A 1 2.52 -24.92 -31.47
CA MET A 1 2.72 -24.66 -30.04
C MET A 1 1.49 -23.97 -29.51
N ASN A 2 0.93 -24.50 -28.42
CA ASN A 2 -0.07 -23.89 -27.54
C ASN A 2 0.63 -23.43 -26.26
N ALA A 3 0.00 -22.60 -25.44
CA ALA A 3 0.66 -22.14 -24.21
C ALA A 3 0.93 -23.27 -23.21
N ASN A 4 0.00 -24.22 -23.08
CA ASN A 4 0.13 -25.38 -22.20
C ASN A 4 1.12 -26.47 -22.69
N ASP A 5 1.75 -26.26 -23.83
CA ASP A 5 2.88 -27.07 -24.29
C ASP A 5 4.15 -26.79 -23.48
N LEU A 6 4.20 -25.65 -22.76
CA LEU A 6 5.29 -25.29 -21.87
C LEU A 6 4.84 -25.38 -20.42
N ALA A 7 5.67 -26.04 -19.60
CA ALA A 7 5.62 -25.94 -18.15
C ALA A 7 6.78 -25.09 -17.62
N VAL A 8 6.51 -24.34 -16.56
CA VAL A 8 7.46 -23.48 -15.86
C VAL A 8 7.47 -23.83 -14.38
N GLN A 9 8.67 -23.98 -13.81
CA GLN A 9 8.88 -24.28 -12.39
C GLN A 9 10.06 -23.47 -11.85
N ILE A 10 9.97 -22.99 -10.61
CA ILE A 10 11.14 -22.48 -9.89
C ILE A 10 11.79 -23.64 -9.13
N ILE A 11 13.09 -23.81 -9.31
CA ILE A 11 13.89 -24.84 -8.62
C ILE A 11 15.05 -24.17 -7.91
N GLU A 12 15.23 -24.47 -6.64
CA GLU A 12 16.39 -24.05 -5.86
C GLU A 12 17.34 -25.22 -5.62
N LYS A 13 18.66 -24.95 -5.62
CA LYS A 13 19.68 -25.93 -5.23
C LYS A 13 20.69 -25.30 -4.27
N PRO A 14 21.14 -26.03 -3.24
CA PRO A 14 22.19 -25.54 -2.35
C PRO A 14 23.54 -25.49 -3.10
N GLU A 15 24.28 -24.41 -2.90
CA GLU A 15 25.67 -24.26 -3.35
C GLU A 15 26.50 -23.62 -2.23
N GLY A 16 27.21 -24.46 -1.48
CA GLY A 16 27.88 -24.05 -0.24
C GLY A 16 26.88 -23.48 0.76
N ASP A 17 27.13 -22.25 1.23
CA ASP A 17 26.24 -21.52 2.15
C ASP A 17 25.14 -20.70 1.45
N SER A 18 25.10 -20.77 0.11
CA SER A 18 24.18 -20.03 -0.76
C SER A 18 23.16 -20.96 -1.42
N VAL A 19 22.15 -20.35 -2.06
CA VAL A 19 21.13 -21.07 -2.82
C VAL A 19 21.09 -20.49 -4.23
N ILE A 20 21.20 -21.36 -5.23
CA ILE A 20 21.01 -21.00 -6.63
C ILE A 20 19.57 -21.26 -7.02
N THR A 21 18.97 -20.30 -7.72
CA THR A 21 17.61 -20.40 -8.26
C THR A 21 17.63 -20.60 -9.78
N PHE A 22 16.80 -21.52 -10.25
CA PHE A 22 16.58 -21.81 -11.66
C PHE A 22 15.12 -21.62 -12.03
N LEU A 23 14.88 -21.08 -13.23
CA LEU A 23 13.64 -21.26 -13.96
C LEU A 23 13.78 -22.52 -14.81
N GLN A 24 13.08 -23.60 -14.44
CA GLN A 24 12.96 -24.77 -15.29
C GLN A 24 11.85 -24.57 -16.31
N ILE A 25 12.15 -24.84 -17.58
CA ILE A 25 11.20 -24.82 -18.69
C ILE A 25 11.12 -26.25 -19.24
N THR A 26 9.92 -26.82 -19.30
CA THR A 26 9.67 -28.20 -19.72
C THR A 26 8.76 -28.24 -20.94
N ASN A 27 9.10 -29.07 -21.93
CA ASN A 27 8.25 -29.36 -23.07
C ASN A 27 7.22 -30.45 -22.73
N LEU A 28 5.95 -30.08 -22.61
CA LEU A 28 4.82 -31.00 -22.40
C LEU A 28 4.12 -31.40 -23.70
N SER A 29 4.53 -30.85 -24.84
CA SER A 29 3.91 -31.16 -26.13
C SER A 29 4.39 -32.48 -26.71
N ALA A 30 3.68 -32.97 -27.73
CA ALA A 30 4.11 -34.14 -28.50
C ALA A 30 5.17 -33.81 -29.58
N GLY A 31 5.58 -32.55 -29.73
CA GLY A 31 6.52 -32.11 -30.75
C GLY A 31 7.72 -31.34 -30.19
N LEU A 32 8.62 -30.92 -31.08
CA LEU A 32 9.80 -30.14 -30.73
C LEU A 32 9.46 -28.69 -30.36
N ILE A 33 10.06 -28.19 -29.28
CA ILE A 33 10.03 -26.76 -28.95
C ILE A 33 11.34 -26.10 -29.41
N GLY A 34 11.23 -25.40 -30.54
CA GLY A 34 12.32 -24.64 -31.14
C GLY A 34 12.54 -23.27 -30.50
N ARG A 35 12.96 -22.29 -31.31
CA ARG A 35 13.40 -20.95 -30.85
C ARG A 35 12.35 -19.85 -30.96
N GLN A 36 11.19 -20.16 -31.53
CA GLN A 36 10.21 -19.17 -31.98
C GLN A 36 9.14 -18.88 -30.93
N TRP A 37 9.56 -18.56 -29.70
CA TRP A 37 8.65 -18.26 -28.59
C TRP A 37 9.23 -17.18 -27.67
N ARG A 38 8.35 -16.50 -26.94
CA ARG A 38 8.72 -15.63 -25.81
C ARG A 38 7.93 -16.03 -24.58
N LEU A 39 8.59 -16.02 -23.42
CA LEU A 39 7.98 -16.24 -22.11
C LEU A 39 7.98 -14.91 -21.35
N TYR A 40 6.82 -14.28 -21.28
CA TYR A 40 6.62 -13.03 -20.56
C TYR A 40 6.43 -13.25 -19.07
N PHE A 41 6.87 -12.27 -18.27
CA PHE A 41 6.82 -12.25 -16.81
C PHE A 41 6.47 -10.84 -16.30
N SER A 42 5.71 -10.73 -15.20
CA SER A 42 5.26 -9.44 -14.64
C SER A 42 5.80 -9.06 -13.25
N MET A 43 6.38 -9.98 -12.47
CA MET A 43 7.14 -9.65 -11.23
C MET A 43 8.65 -9.50 -11.46
N GLY A 44 9.13 -9.62 -12.70
CA GLY A 44 10.57 -9.61 -13.02
C GLY A 44 11.20 -10.98 -12.96
N LEU A 45 12.18 -11.23 -13.84
CA LEU A 45 12.95 -12.47 -13.89
C LEU A 45 14.23 -12.24 -14.68
N SER A 46 15.38 -12.28 -14.01
CA SER A 46 16.68 -11.94 -14.64
C SER A 46 17.62 -13.13 -14.67
N PRO A 47 18.03 -13.62 -15.86
CA PRO A 47 19.09 -14.61 -15.98
C PRO A 47 20.43 -14.13 -15.38
N VAL A 48 21.26 -15.08 -14.96
CA VAL A 48 22.65 -14.78 -14.58
C VAL A 48 23.48 -14.32 -15.78
N ALA A 49 24.59 -13.64 -15.52
CA ALA A 49 25.43 -13.05 -16.56
C ALA A 49 26.10 -14.10 -17.46
N GLU A 50 26.13 -15.36 -17.06
CA GLU A 50 26.71 -16.51 -17.78
C GLU A 50 25.68 -17.25 -18.64
N GLU A 51 24.39 -17.01 -18.43
CA GLU A 51 23.35 -17.64 -19.24
C GLU A 51 23.40 -17.08 -20.66
N ARG A 52 23.40 -17.98 -21.64
CA ARG A 52 23.56 -17.64 -23.06
C ARG A 52 22.47 -18.26 -23.92
N ARG A 53 21.67 -19.19 -23.40
CA ARG A 53 20.63 -19.93 -24.15
C ARG A 53 19.35 -19.12 -24.30
N VAL A 54 19.11 -18.18 -23.39
CA VAL A 54 18.02 -17.20 -23.45
C VAL A 54 18.58 -15.79 -23.25
N ILE A 55 17.87 -14.80 -23.79
CA ILE A 55 18.11 -13.39 -23.51
C ILE A 55 16.86 -12.78 -22.88
N GLN A 56 17.06 -11.82 -21.97
CA GLN A 56 16.00 -11.08 -21.31
C GLN A 56 15.81 -9.73 -21.99
N THR A 57 14.56 -9.35 -22.23
CA THR A 57 14.17 -7.98 -22.56
C THR A 57 13.22 -7.46 -21.48
N ILE A 58 13.61 -6.37 -20.81
CA ILE A 58 12.70 -5.62 -19.93
C ILE A 58 11.97 -4.60 -20.79
N VAL A 59 10.64 -4.60 -20.68
CA VAL A 59 9.76 -3.74 -21.46
C VAL A 59 9.37 -2.50 -20.64
N ASP A 60 8.99 -2.69 -19.37
CA ASP A 60 8.63 -1.59 -18.46
C ASP A 60 8.69 -2.07 -17.01
N GLY A 61 9.34 -1.32 -16.12
CA GLY A 61 9.54 -1.73 -14.73
C GLY A 61 10.16 -3.13 -14.58
N ARG A 62 9.35 -4.09 -14.10
CA ARG A 62 9.70 -5.52 -14.01
C ARG A 62 9.03 -6.39 -15.06
N TYR A 63 8.17 -5.83 -15.89
CA TYR A 63 7.54 -6.52 -16.99
C TYR A 63 8.53 -6.73 -18.14
N GLY A 64 8.60 -7.96 -18.63
CA GLY A 64 9.54 -8.32 -19.69
C GLY A 64 9.31 -9.73 -20.18
N PHE A 65 10.24 -10.21 -21.01
CA PHE A 65 10.21 -11.58 -21.51
C PHE A 65 11.59 -12.18 -21.66
N LEU A 66 11.63 -13.52 -21.64
CA LEU A 66 12.76 -14.31 -22.10
C LEU A 66 12.49 -14.81 -23.52
N GLU A 67 13.52 -14.81 -24.36
CA GLU A 67 13.48 -15.45 -25.68
C GLU A 67 14.74 -16.29 -25.96
N PRO A 68 14.61 -17.40 -26.71
CA PRO A 68 15.74 -18.24 -27.11
C PRO A 68 16.81 -17.53 -27.96
N THR A 69 18.07 -17.85 -27.73
CA THR A 69 19.19 -17.39 -28.59
C THR A 69 19.58 -18.46 -29.61
N ALA A 70 20.67 -18.21 -30.36
CA ALA A 70 21.30 -19.21 -31.20
C ALA A 70 21.86 -20.42 -30.43
N GLN A 71 22.11 -20.29 -29.12
CA GLN A 71 22.60 -21.39 -28.27
C GLN A 71 21.47 -22.26 -27.70
N TRP A 72 20.21 -21.89 -27.91
CA TRP A 72 19.08 -22.72 -27.53
C TRP A 72 19.04 -24.00 -28.37
N GLN A 73 19.09 -25.13 -27.69
CA GLN A 73 18.83 -26.44 -28.26
C GLN A 73 17.33 -26.72 -28.14
N ALA A 74 16.72 -27.21 -29.22
CA ALA A 74 15.30 -27.53 -29.20
C ALA A 74 15.01 -28.60 -28.14
N LEU A 75 13.90 -28.44 -27.41
CA LEU A 75 13.49 -29.42 -26.40
C LEU A 75 12.64 -30.51 -27.07
N GLU A 76 13.03 -31.76 -26.91
CA GLU A 76 12.19 -32.91 -27.28
C GLU A 76 11.01 -33.06 -26.32
N PRO A 77 9.95 -33.80 -26.69
CA PRO A 77 8.84 -34.11 -25.78
C PRO A 77 9.32 -34.68 -24.44
N GLY A 78 8.98 -34.01 -23.34
CA GLY A 78 9.37 -34.39 -21.98
C GLY A 78 10.71 -33.81 -21.49
N ASP A 79 11.49 -33.16 -22.35
CA ASP A 79 12.76 -32.55 -21.95
C ASP A 79 12.56 -31.25 -21.15
N SER A 80 13.48 -31.00 -20.23
CA SER A 80 13.55 -29.79 -19.41
C SER A 80 14.89 -29.08 -19.55
N ILE A 81 14.88 -27.76 -19.46
CA ILE A 81 16.07 -26.92 -19.35
C ILE A 81 15.99 -26.06 -18.09
N ASN A 82 17.09 -26.00 -17.34
CA ASN A 82 17.23 -25.11 -16.19
C ASN A 82 17.97 -23.84 -16.62
N VAL A 83 17.28 -22.71 -16.57
CA VAL A 83 17.84 -21.36 -16.78
C VAL A 83 18.15 -20.76 -15.42
N GLN A 84 19.42 -20.49 -15.12
CA GLN A 84 19.79 -19.92 -13.82
C GLN A 84 19.42 -18.43 -13.75
N ILE A 85 18.81 -18.00 -12.64
CA ILE A 85 18.29 -16.64 -12.45
C ILE A 85 18.76 -16.01 -11.13
N ARG A 86 18.81 -14.67 -11.07
CA ARG A 86 19.18 -13.87 -9.88
C ARG A 86 17.98 -13.35 -9.08
N ASN A 87 16.79 -13.90 -9.29
CA ASN A 87 15.58 -13.28 -8.78
C ASN A 87 15.35 -13.58 -7.29
N TRP A 88 15.49 -12.54 -6.46
CA TRP A 88 15.25 -12.64 -5.01
C TRP A 88 13.77 -12.82 -4.65
N LEU A 89 12.83 -12.36 -5.49
CA LEU A 89 11.40 -12.46 -5.22
C LEU A 89 10.89 -13.90 -5.16
N PHE A 90 11.49 -14.81 -5.91
CA PHE A 90 11.09 -16.22 -5.88
C PHE A 90 11.91 -17.06 -4.91
N SER A 91 12.97 -16.49 -4.32
CA SER A 91 13.88 -17.28 -3.51
C SER A 91 13.26 -17.63 -2.16
N GLY A 92 13.21 -18.92 -1.86
CA GLY A 92 12.63 -19.47 -0.64
C GLY A 92 11.12 -19.29 -0.49
N MET A 93 10.41 -18.82 -1.52
CA MET A 93 8.98 -18.48 -1.47
C MET A 93 8.21 -19.05 -2.66
N GLN A 94 6.96 -19.47 -2.42
CA GLN A 94 6.03 -19.96 -3.43
C GLN A 94 5.37 -18.83 -4.24
N LEU A 95 5.99 -17.65 -4.28
CA LEU A 95 5.46 -16.49 -5.01
C LEU A 95 5.35 -16.72 -6.52
N VAL A 96 6.04 -17.72 -7.08
CA VAL A 96 5.83 -18.13 -8.48
C VAL A 96 4.38 -18.55 -8.76
N ALA A 97 3.65 -19.08 -7.77
CA ALA A 97 2.23 -19.41 -7.93
C ALA A 97 1.35 -18.17 -8.12
N ARG A 98 1.87 -16.98 -7.80
CA ARG A 98 1.22 -15.67 -7.98
C ARG A 98 1.77 -14.89 -9.17
N GLN A 99 2.75 -15.45 -9.89
CA GLN A 99 3.38 -14.81 -11.02
C GLN A 99 2.54 -14.98 -12.28
N GLY A 100 2.25 -13.87 -12.95
CA GLY A 100 1.58 -13.89 -14.24
C GLY A 100 2.59 -14.14 -15.36
N PHE A 101 2.60 -15.36 -15.86
CA PHE A 101 3.33 -15.73 -17.08
C PHE A 101 2.38 -15.79 -18.28
N HIS A 102 2.90 -15.45 -19.45
CA HIS A 102 2.25 -15.83 -20.70
C HIS A 102 3.29 -16.11 -21.80
N VAL A 103 2.88 -16.92 -22.77
CA VAL A 103 3.71 -17.36 -23.88
C VAL A 103 3.18 -16.73 -25.16
N THR A 104 4.10 -16.28 -26.01
CA THR A 104 3.81 -15.89 -27.37
C THR A 104 4.62 -16.73 -28.35
N GLN A 105 4.15 -16.82 -29.58
CA GLN A 105 4.85 -17.47 -30.68
C GLN A 105 5.25 -16.43 -31.72
N LEU A 106 6.48 -16.52 -32.20
CA LEU A 106 6.98 -15.72 -33.31
C LEU A 106 6.77 -16.48 -34.62
N THR A 107 6.14 -15.86 -35.62
CA THR A 107 5.91 -16.47 -36.94
C THR A 107 5.98 -15.39 -38.01
N ASP A 108 6.94 -15.52 -38.93
CA ASP A 108 7.14 -14.60 -40.06
C ASP A 108 7.21 -13.11 -39.66
N GLY A 109 7.85 -12.82 -38.53
CA GLY A 109 7.99 -11.46 -38.00
C GLY A 109 6.75 -10.94 -37.24
N SER A 110 5.68 -11.73 -37.16
CA SER A 110 4.51 -11.45 -36.32
C SER A 110 4.59 -12.20 -34.98
N GLU A 111 4.04 -11.60 -33.93
CA GLU A 111 3.97 -12.20 -32.61
C GLU A 111 2.50 -12.52 -32.27
N ARG A 112 2.25 -13.77 -31.88
CA ARG A 112 0.92 -14.27 -31.54
C ARG A 112 0.88 -14.73 -30.10
N LEU A 113 -0.02 -14.15 -29.30
CA LEU A 113 -0.30 -14.60 -27.94
C LEU A 113 -0.88 -16.02 -27.92
N LEU A 114 -0.30 -16.91 -27.11
CA LEU A 114 -0.75 -18.29 -26.92
C LEU A 114 -1.53 -18.49 -25.61
N GLY A 115 -1.30 -17.66 -24.58
CA GLY A 115 -1.90 -17.78 -23.24
C GLY A 115 -0.88 -18.09 -22.15
N ALA A 116 -1.33 -18.52 -20.97
CA ALA A 116 -0.47 -18.86 -19.83
C ALA A 116 0.15 -20.28 -19.95
N PRO A 117 1.43 -20.48 -19.59
CA PRO A 117 2.02 -21.81 -19.51
C PRO A 117 1.48 -22.59 -18.31
N VAL A 118 1.78 -23.89 -18.25
CA VAL A 118 1.52 -24.68 -17.04
C VAL A 118 2.51 -24.25 -15.94
N LEU A 119 2.01 -23.78 -14.80
CA LEU A 119 2.84 -23.48 -13.64
C LEU A 119 2.90 -24.70 -12.72
N LEU A 120 4.11 -25.19 -12.46
CA LEU A 120 4.36 -26.30 -11.54
C LEU A 120 4.74 -25.76 -10.15
N GLU A 121 4.37 -26.51 -9.11
CA GLU A 121 4.77 -26.23 -7.73
C GLU A 121 6.30 -26.11 -7.63
N PRO A 122 6.84 -25.08 -6.98
CA PRO A 122 8.28 -24.87 -6.95
C PRO A 122 8.99 -25.90 -6.05
N ASP A 123 10.18 -26.33 -6.48
CA ASP A 123 11.08 -27.19 -5.72
C ASP A 123 12.09 -26.30 -4.97
N LEU A 124 11.75 -25.93 -3.73
CA LEU A 124 12.48 -24.91 -2.97
C LEU A 124 13.39 -25.56 -1.91
N VAL A 125 14.56 -24.95 -1.70
CA VAL A 125 15.41 -25.31 -0.56
C VAL A 125 14.75 -24.78 0.70
N ALA A 126 14.78 -25.54 1.80
CA ALA A 126 14.19 -25.09 3.06
C ALA A 126 14.69 -23.69 3.48
N LEU A 127 13.76 -22.83 3.88
CA LEU A 127 14.03 -21.47 4.33
C LEU A 127 14.39 -21.48 5.83
N THR A 128 15.66 -21.72 6.14
CA THR A 128 16.18 -21.77 7.53
C THR A 128 16.80 -20.46 8.01
N LYS A 129 17.13 -19.57 7.07
CA LYS A 129 17.64 -18.20 7.27
C LYS A 129 17.09 -17.31 6.15
N PRO A 130 16.97 -15.98 6.35
CA PRO A 130 16.61 -15.06 5.27
C PRO A 130 17.53 -15.24 4.05
N ARG A 131 16.95 -15.17 2.85
CA ARG A 131 17.69 -15.29 1.58
C ARG A 131 18.45 -14.01 1.22
N SER A 132 17.90 -12.86 1.60
CA SER A 132 18.53 -11.56 1.38
C SER A 132 19.32 -11.13 2.62
N THR A 133 20.47 -10.50 2.38
CA THR A 133 21.29 -9.86 3.43
C THR A 133 20.70 -8.53 3.91
N TRP A 134 19.69 -7.98 3.23
CA TRP A 134 19.00 -6.75 3.65
C TRP A 134 18.12 -6.96 4.89
N VAL A 135 17.73 -8.21 5.16
CA VAL A 135 16.97 -8.55 6.36
C VAL A 135 17.92 -8.63 7.55
N SER A 136 18.02 -7.53 8.28
CA SER A 136 18.80 -7.43 9.53
C SER A 136 17.97 -7.73 10.78
N ALA A 137 16.64 -7.55 10.71
CA ALA A 137 15.76 -7.75 11.85
C ALA A 137 15.65 -9.23 12.27
N PRO A 138 15.60 -9.54 13.58
CA PRO A 138 15.35 -10.89 14.05
C PRO A 138 14.02 -11.42 13.49
N SER A 139 14.10 -12.48 12.68
CA SER A 139 12.89 -13.07 12.09
C SER A 139 12.20 -13.98 13.10
N PRO A 140 10.87 -13.84 13.33
CA PRO A 140 10.14 -14.74 14.19
C PRO A 140 10.28 -16.19 13.69
N GLN A 141 10.55 -17.10 14.62
CA GLN A 141 10.45 -18.53 14.32
C GLN A 141 8.98 -18.89 14.03
N ALA A 142 8.78 -19.83 13.13
CA ALA A 142 7.48 -20.40 12.82
C ALA A 142 7.00 -21.29 13.99
N ASP A 143 6.56 -20.70 15.10
CA ASP A 143 5.98 -21.47 16.20
C ASP A 143 4.48 -21.71 15.95
N ARG A 144 4.17 -22.87 15.35
CA ARG A 144 2.79 -23.36 15.21
C ARG A 144 2.24 -24.00 16.49
N ASN A 145 3.08 -24.17 17.50
CA ASN A 145 2.75 -24.83 18.77
C ASN A 145 2.74 -23.81 19.91
N LEU A 146 2.20 -22.61 19.67
CA LEU A 146 1.81 -21.75 20.78
C LEU A 146 0.89 -22.58 21.68
N PRO A 147 1.24 -22.80 22.95
CA PRO A 147 0.38 -23.56 23.85
C PRO A 147 -0.99 -22.89 23.83
N SER A 148 -2.06 -23.68 23.70
CA SER A 148 -3.40 -23.15 23.90
C SER A 148 -3.40 -22.43 25.25
N PRO A 149 -3.79 -21.15 25.31
CA PRO A 149 -3.71 -20.39 26.55
C PRO A 149 -4.39 -21.19 27.66
N SER A 150 -3.61 -21.52 28.69
CA SER A 150 -4.11 -22.26 29.84
C SER A 150 -4.84 -21.30 30.76
N GLY A 151 -6.14 -21.12 30.53
CA GLY A 151 -7.02 -20.28 31.34
C GLY A 151 -8.08 -19.56 30.50
N THR A 152 -9.13 -19.06 31.14
CA THR A 152 -9.94 -17.99 30.57
C THR A 152 -9.05 -16.74 30.54
N ALA A 153 -8.75 -16.21 29.36
CA ALA A 153 -8.18 -14.87 29.27
C ALA A 153 -9.03 -13.92 30.14
N PRO A 154 -8.44 -12.97 30.87
CA PRO A 154 -9.22 -11.93 31.49
C PRO A 154 -10.12 -11.29 30.43
N GLU A 155 -11.22 -10.67 30.86
CA GLU A 155 -12.11 -9.92 29.97
C GLU A 155 -11.37 -8.68 29.43
N GLU A 156 -10.44 -8.90 28.51
CA GLU A 156 -9.53 -7.88 28.00
C GLU A 156 -10.20 -7.11 26.87
N ILE A 157 -10.33 -5.81 27.08
CA ILE A 157 -10.74 -4.85 26.05
C ILE A 157 -9.52 -4.60 25.16
N ILE A 158 -9.70 -4.63 23.83
CA ILE A 158 -8.66 -4.39 22.83
C ILE A 158 -9.04 -3.17 21.97
N PRO A 159 -8.21 -2.12 21.86
CA PRO A 159 -6.97 -1.90 22.61
C PRO A 159 -7.20 -1.81 24.12
N SER A 160 -6.16 -2.15 24.89
CA SER A 160 -6.18 -2.05 26.36
C SER A 160 -6.54 -0.63 26.79
N VAL A 161 -7.48 -0.52 27.72
CA VAL A 161 -7.93 0.76 28.27
C VAL A 161 -6.99 1.24 29.36
N LYS A 162 -6.88 2.57 29.55
CA LYS A 162 -6.03 3.15 30.60
C LYS A 162 -6.45 2.77 32.02
N GLU A 163 -7.75 2.81 32.30
CA GLU A 163 -8.29 2.47 33.59
C GLU A 163 -9.51 1.55 33.46
N GLN A 164 -9.55 0.49 34.25
CA GLN A 164 -10.69 -0.43 34.35
C GLN A 164 -10.88 -0.88 35.80
N VAL A 165 -12.08 -0.74 36.32
CA VAL A 165 -12.49 -1.29 37.62
C VAL A 165 -13.59 -2.31 37.38
N LEU A 166 -13.21 -3.59 37.35
CA LEU A 166 -14.15 -4.71 37.24
C LEU A 166 -14.74 -5.02 38.62
N ARG A 167 -16.07 -5.07 38.70
CA ARG A 167 -16.78 -5.59 39.88
C ARG A 167 -17.26 -7.01 39.58
N SER A 168 -17.24 -7.87 40.58
CA SER A 168 -17.50 -9.32 40.45
C SER A 168 -18.93 -9.71 40.05
N GLU A 169 -19.82 -8.74 39.80
CA GLU A 169 -21.22 -8.97 39.46
C GLU A 169 -21.43 -8.93 37.95
N GLU A 170 -21.94 -10.05 37.40
CA GLU A 170 -22.39 -10.15 36.01
C GLU A 170 -23.89 -9.84 35.91
N ILE A 171 -24.24 -8.93 35.00
CA ILE A 171 -25.61 -8.50 34.74
C ILE A 171 -26.15 -9.29 33.56
N ASN A 172 -27.37 -9.82 33.69
CA ASN A 172 -28.05 -10.57 32.64
C ASN A 172 -29.34 -9.85 32.23
N VAL A 173 -29.46 -9.56 30.94
CA VAL A 173 -30.63 -8.87 30.39
C VAL A 173 -31.14 -9.55 29.14
N THR A 174 -32.43 -9.42 28.87
CA THR A 174 -33.03 -9.89 27.62
C THR A 174 -32.84 -8.89 26.49
N ARG A 175 -32.88 -7.59 26.79
CA ARG A 175 -32.80 -6.51 25.79
C ARG A 175 -32.13 -5.25 26.34
N LEU A 176 -31.61 -4.44 25.42
CA LEU A 176 -31.03 -3.12 25.60
C LEU A 176 -31.68 -2.13 24.64
N HIS A 177 -31.82 -0.87 25.05
CA HIS A 177 -32.25 0.21 24.16
C HIS A 177 -31.43 1.47 24.36
N VAL A 178 -31.29 2.27 23.30
CA VAL A 178 -30.58 3.56 23.34
C VAL A 178 -31.57 4.65 23.75
N ALA A 179 -31.37 5.21 24.96
CA ALA A 179 -32.32 6.12 25.62
C ALA A 179 -32.16 7.59 25.20
N ASP A 180 -30.93 8.09 25.12
CA ASP A 180 -30.63 9.44 24.59
C ASP A 180 -30.38 9.39 23.07
N THR A 181 -30.88 10.39 22.34
CA THR A 181 -30.79 10.47 20.88
C THR A 181 -30.16 11.76 20.37
N SER A 182 -29.64 12.62 21.26
CA SER A 182 -28.92 13.84 20.87
C SER A 182 -27.71 13.53 19.96
N LEU A 183 -27.06 12.39 20.16
CA LEU A 183 -25.98 11.86 19.34
C LEU A 183 -26.51 10.94 18.24
N ASN A 184 -27.20 11.52 17.25
CA ASN A 184 -27.98 10.78 16.25
C ASN A 184 -27.19 9.70 15.50
N SER A 185 -25.94 10.00 15.10
CA SER A 185 -25.10 9.06 14.33
C SER A 185 -24.64 7.88 15.18
N GLU A 186 -24.14 8.17 16.37
CA GLU A 186 -23.60 7.21 17.34
C GLU A 186 -24.74 6.34 17.89
N ALA A 187 -25.88 6.94 18.20
CA ALA A 187 -27.10 6.24 18.60
C ALA A 187 -27.62 5.33 17.48
N ALA A 188 -27.63 5.78 16.23
CA ALA A 188 -28.02 4.94 15.10
C ALA A 188 -27.06 3.77 14.88
N TYR A 189 -25.75 4.01 15.01
CA TYR A 189 -24.73 2.96 14.96
C TYR A 189 -24.95 1.92 16.07
N LEU A 190 -25.10 2.36 17.32
CA LEU A 190 -25.31 1.47 18.46
C LEU A 190 -26.61 0.66 18.32
N ARG A 191 -27.71 1.27 17.86
CA ARG A 191 -28.95 0.53 17.57
C ARG A 191 -28.72 -0.58 16.54
N LYS A 192 -28.02 -0.28 15.45
CA LYS A 192 -27.68 -1.27 14.42
C LYS A 192 -26.82 -2.39 15.00
N LEU A 193 -25.84 -2.07 15.85
CA LEU A 193 -24.99 -3.04 16.54
C LEU A 193 -25.82 -3.97 17.44
N LEU A 194 -26.69 -3.43 18.28
CA LEU A 194 -27.54 -4.21 19.19
C LEU A 194 -28.54 -5.09 18.42
N LEU A 195 -29.07 -4.60 17.30
CA LEU A 195 -29.91 -5.38 16.39
C LEU A 195 -29.15 -6.56 15.80
N GLN A 196 -27.91 -6.35 15.34
CA GLN A 196 -27.04 -7.42 14.82
C GLN A 196 -26.66 -8.44 15.89
N MET A 197 -26.53 -8.01 17.15
CA MET A 197 -26.30 -8.89 18.30
C MET A 197 -27.56 -9.62 18.78
N GLY A 198 -28.75 -9.23 18.32
CA GLY A 198 -30.03 -9.85 18.73
C GLY A 198 -30.52 -9.41 20.13
N VAL A 199 -30.02 -8.29 20.65
CA VAL A 199 -30.28 -7.84 22.04
C VAL A 199 -31.07 -6.53 22.09
N PHE A 200 -31.61 -6.06 20.97
CA PHE A 200 -32.30 -4.77 20.89
C PHE A 200 -33.78 -4.84 21.31
N GLY A 201 -34.24 -3.85 22.08
CA GLY A 201 -35.66 -3.56 22.38
C GLY A 201 -35.88 -3.11 23.83
N GLU A 202 -37.13 -3.06 24.31
CA GLU A 202 -37.44 -2.60 25.67
C GLU A 202 -36.70 -3.45 26.74
N GLY A 203 -35.85 -2.78 27.52
CA GLY A 203 -34.90 -3.39 28.47
C GLY A 203 -34.02 -2.32 29.13
N ILE A 204 -32.80 -2.68 29.57
CA ILE A 204 -31.91 -1.72 30.25
C ILE A 204 -31.53 -0.56 29.29
N PRO A 205 -31.59 0.71 29.73
CA PRO A 205 -31.24 1.85 28.90
C PRO A 205 -29.72 2.01 28.74
N ILE A 206 -29.30 2.48 27.57
CA ILE A 206 -27.96 2.97 27.28
C ILE A 206 -28.05 4.48 27.04
N TYR A 207 -27.32 5.26 27.83
CA TYR A 207 -27.22 6.71 27.71
C TYR A 207 -25.91 7.09 27.05
N LEU A 208 -25.99 8.00 26.08
CA LEU A 208 -24.85 8.56 25.37
C LEU A 208 -24.87 10.08 25.60
N SER A 209 -23.77 10.67 26.07
CA SER A 209 -23.67 12.12 26.30
C SER A 209 -22.28 12.67 26.00
N ILE A 210 -22.23 13.98 25.73
CA ILE A 210 -20.98 14.74 25.59
C ILE A 210 -20.76 15.60 26.83
N GLU A 211 -19.58 15.49 27.43
CA GLU A 211 -19.11 16.36 28.51
C GLU A 211 -17.64 16.75 28.25
N PRO A 212 -17.35 17.91 27.62
CA PRO A 212 -15.98 18.24 27.17
C PRO A 212 -14.94 18.36 28.29
N ALA A 213 -15.41 18.52 29.53
CA ALA A 213 -14.60 18.75 30.72
C ALA A 213 -14.17 17.47 31.46
N ILE A 214 -14.60 16.28 31.01
CA ILE A 214 -14.08 15.02 31.60
C ILE A 214 -12.57 14.89 31.36
N GLU A 215 -11.89 14.24 32.30
CA GLU A 215 -10.43 14.08 32.28
C GLU A 215 -9.96 13.13 31.17
N SER A 216 -10.62 11.97 31.05
CA SER A 216 -10.36 10.98 29.99
C SER A 216 -11.09 11.35 28.69
N SER A 217 -10.73 10.73 27.57
CA SER A 217 -11.44 10.97 26.30
C SER A 217 -12.88 10.47 26.40
N TYR A 218 -13.08 9.28 26.96
CA TYR A 218 -14.41 8.79 27.32
C TYR A 218 -14.40 8.06 28.67
N GLN A 219 -15.60 7.93 29.23
CA GLN A 219 -15.91 7.10 30.40
C GLN A 219 -17.09 6.17 30.05
N LEU A 220 -17.01 4.93 30.51
CA LEU A 220 -18.08 3.94 30.37
C LEU A 220 -18.37 3.31 31.73
N GLU A 221 -19.64 3.27 32.12
CA GLU A 221 -20.11 2.58 33.32
C GLU A 221 -21.27 1.66 32.99
N THR A 222 -21.20 0.41 33.44
CA THR A 222 -22.30 -0.56 33.37
C THR A 222 -22.83 -0.84 34.78
N SER A 223 -24.16 -0.88 34.93
CA SER A 223 -24.84 -1.19 36.20
C SER A 223 -26.21 -1.82 35.95
N ASN A 224 -26.89 -2.25 37.02
CA ASN A 224 -28.26 -2.78 36.95
C ASN A 224 -29.29 -1.74 36.49
N ASP A 225 -28.99 -0.44 36.64
CA ASP A 225 -29.92 0.65 36.32
C ASP A 225 -29.73 1.19 34.88
N GLY A 226 -28.61 0.87 34.24
CA GLY A 226 -28.25 1.45 32.95
C GLY A 226 -26.79 1.28 32.57
N ILE A 227 -26.51 1.59 31.30
CA ILE A 227 -25.16 1.74 30.76
C ILE A 227 -24.96 3.21 30.39
N ASN A 228 -23.95 3.86 30.93
CA ASN A 228 -23.62 5.25 30.65
C ASN A 228 -22.33 5.33 29.84
N ILE A 229 -22.35 6.05 28.73
CA ILE A 229 -21.15 6.38 27.94
C ILE A 229 -21.08 7.90 27.79
N VAL A 230 -20.04 8.48 28.36
CA VAL A 230 -19.76 9.92 28.31
C VAL A 230 -18.46 10.14 27.56
N GLY A 231 -18.47 10.99 26.54
CA GLY A 231 -17.27 11.36 25.77
C GLY A 231 -17.01 12.86 25.78
N ARG A 232 -15.78 13.29 25.50
CA ARG A 232 -15.47 14.72 25.31
C ARG A 232 -16.05 15.29 24.01
N ASP A 233 -16.27 14.43 23.04
CA ASP A 233 -16.87 14.69 21.73
C ASP A 233 -17.57 13.43 21.18
N GLU A 234 -18.12 13.51 19.96
CA GLU A 234 -18.81 12.40 19.30
C GLU A 234 -17.88 11.19 19.05
N GLN A 235 -16.61 11.43 18.69
CA GLN A 235 -15.64 10.36 18.41
C GLN A 235 -15.30 9.58 19.67
N ALA A 236 -15.13 10.27 20.80
CA ALA A 236 -14.92 9.66 22.10
C ALA A 236 -16.10 8.77 22.52
N VAL A 237 -17.35 9.26 22.35
CA VAL A 237 -18.55 8.44 22.61
C VAL A 237 -18.54 7.19 21.73
N PHE A 238 -18.22 7.33 20.45
CA PHE A 238 -18.11 6.19 19.54
C PHE A 238 -17.07 5.17 20.00
N TYR A 239 -15.91 5.58 20.51
CA TYR A 239 -14.93 4.65 21.09
C TYR A 239 -15.43 3.98 22.36
N GLY A 240 -16.19 4.67 23.19
CA GLY A 240 -16.93 4.06 24.31
C GLY A 240 -17.90 2.98 23.84
N ILE A 241 -18.60 3.20 22.72
CA ILE A 241 -19.45 2.19 22.09
C ILE A 241 -18.63 0.98 21.61
N GLN A 242 -17.42 1.19 21.07
CA GLN A 242 -16.54 0.06 20.68
C GLN A 242 -16.03 -0.73 21.87
N THR A 243 -15.81 -0.08 23.01
CA THR A 243 -15.51 -0.77 24.27
C THR A 243 -16.72 -1.56 24.76
N LEU A 244 -17.93 -0.96 24.75
CA LEU A 244 -19.16 -1.65 25.09
C LEU A 244 -19.40 -2.89 24.21
N ARG A 245 -19.13 -2.79 22.91
CA ARG A 245 -19.24 -3.89 21.94
C ARG A 245 -18.48 -5.14 22.40
N GLN A 246 -17.32 -4.97 23.02
CA GLN A 246 -16.47 -6.06 23.48
C GLN A 246 -16.89 -6.59 24.86
N ILE A 247 -17.51 -5.73 25.67
CA ILE A 247 -18.05 -6.05 27.00
C ILE A 247 -19.35 -6.88 26.90
N ILE A 248 -20.23 -6.57 25.94
CA ILE A 248 -21.49 -7.29 25.74
C ILE A 248 -21.21 -8.70 25.22
N ARG A 249 -21.77 -9.70 25.91
CA ARG A 249 -21.71 -11.13 25.55
C ARG A 249 -23.08 -11.61 25.12
N PRO A 250 -23.35 -11.75 23.81
CA PRO A 250 -24.62 -12.28 23.33
C PRO A 250 -24.86 -13.70 23.87
N GLN A 251 -26.07 -13.95 24.33
CA GLN A 251 -26.55 -15.24 24.79
C GLN A 251 -27.69 -15.73 23.90
N LYS A 252 -28.13 -16.98 24.05
CA LYS A 252 -29.29 -17.52 23.31
C LYS A 252 -30.57 -16.69 23.55
N ALA A 253 -30.71 -16.10 24.73
CA ALA A 253 -31.77 -15.19 25.10
C ALA A 253 -31.17 -13.94 25.77
N GLY A 254 -30.92 -12.89 24.99
CA GLY A 254 -30.37 -11.63 25.47
C GLY A 254 -28.85 -11.59 25.52
N CYS A 255 -28.28 -10.96 26.55
CA CYS A 255 -26.84 -10.86 26.75
C CYS A 255 -26.46 -10.76 28.22
N THR A 256 -25.17 -11.00 28.47
CA THR A 256 -24.54 -10.66 29.75
C THR A 256 -23.46 -9.60 29.57
N PHE A 257 -23.20 -8.84 30.63
CA PHE A 257 -22.06 -7.94 30.75
C PHE A 257 -21.68 -7.76 32.23
N PRO A 258 -20.41 -7.58 32.57
CA PRO A 258 -19.99 -7.28 33.94
C PRO A 258 -20.43 -5.87 34.36
N THR A 259 -20.47 -5.63 35.66
CA THR A 259 -20.44 -4.28 36.23
C THR A 259 -19.00 -3.76 36.15
N VAL A 260 -18.76 -2.73 35.34
CA VAL A 260 -17.42 -2.21 35.06
C VAL A 260 -17.46 -0.69 34.92
N GLN A 261 -16.39 -0.06 35.39
CA GLN A 261 -16.08 1.34 35.10
C GLN A 261 -14.80 1.39 34.26
N VAL A 262 -14.84 2.15 33.17
CA VAL A 262 -13.72 2.36 32.25
C VAL A 262 -13.50 3.86 32.08
N ALA A 263 -12.25 4.29 32.12
CA ALA A 263 -11.82 5.62 31.69
C ALA A 263 -10.61 5.47 30.76
N ASP A 264 -10.65 6.12 29.59
CA ASP A 264 -9.69 5.82 28.54
C ASP A 264 -9.39 7.02 27.62
N THR A 265 -8.13 7.09 27.16
CA THR A 265 -7.57 8.14 26.30
C THR A 265 -6.49 7.51 25.41
N PRO A 266 -6.46 7.77 24.10
CA PRO A 266 -5.45 7.21 23.21
C PRO A 266 -4.05 7.77 23.51
N ASP A 267 -3.01 6.95 23.39
CA ASP A 267 -1.61 7.39 23.48
C ASP A 267 -1.20 8.32 22.34
N PHE A 268 -1.71 8.04 21.13
CA PHE A 268 -1.42 8.80 19.93
C PHE A 268 -2.71 9.25 19.26
N GLU A 269 -2.78 10.51 18.84
CA GLU A 269 -3.92 11.04 18.10
C GLU A 269 -4.05 10.41 16.70
N HIS A 270 -2.92 10.14 16.03
CA HIS A 270 -2.86 9.59 14.68
C HIS A 270 -2.69 8.06 14.74
N ARG A 271 -3.75 7.32 14.42
CA ARG A 271 -3.76 5.84 14.41
C ARG A 271 -4.24 5.36 13.05
N ALA A 272 -3.29 5.19 12.13
CA ALA A 272 -3.57 5.00 10.72
C ALA A 272 -3.40 3.56 10.23
N PHE A 273 -4.17 3.24 9.21
CA PHE A 273 -3.91 2.10 8.33
C PHE A 273 -3.64 2.65 6.92
N PHE A 274 -2.53 2.22 6.31
CA PHE A 274 -2.22 2.53 4.92
C PHE A 274 -2.72 1.39 4.01
N LEU A 275 -3.49 1.74 2.98
CA LEU A 275 -3.98 0.79 1.98
C LEU A 275 -3.58 1.26 0.58
N ASP A 276 -2.67 0.53 -0.05
CA ASP A 276 -2.31 0.69 -1.46
C ASP A 276 -3.36 0.01 -2.35
N ILE A 277 -4.11 0.82 -3.12
CA ILE A 277 -5.02 0.30 -4.16
C ILE A 277 -4.46 0.54 -5.57
N ALA A 278 -3.32 1.22 -5.70
CA ALA A 278 -2.68 1.53 -6.97
C ALA A 278 -2.06 0.28 -7.60
N ARG A 279 -1.29 -0.49 -6.83
CA ARG A 279 -0.66 -1.74 -7.31
C ARG A 279 -1.71 -2.80 -7.63
N HIS A 280 -2.63 -3.06 -6.69
CA HIS A 280 -3.81 -3.89 -6.92
C HIS A 280 -5.05 -3.25 -6.29
N PHE A 281 -5.99 -2.84 -7.13
CA PHE A 281 -7.29 -2.31 -6.79
C PHE A 281 -8.10 -3.24 -5.89
N GLN A 282 -8.67 -2.65 -4.84
CA GLN A 282 -9.62 -3.29 -3.94
C GLN A 282 -11.02 -2.72 -4.21
N PRO A 283 -12.07 -3.56 -4.35
CA PRO A 283 -13.44 -3.07 -4.52
C PRO A 283 -13.89 -2.20 -3.34
N LEU A 284 -14.77 -1.22 -3.62
CA LEU A 284 -15.25 -0.26 -2.63
C LEU A 284 -15.79 -0.90 -1.34
N ASP A 285 -16.54 -1.99 -1.46
CA ASP A 285 -17.11 -2.69 -0.30
C ASP A 285 -16.02 -3.25 0.63
N GLN A 286 -14.85 -3.64 0.09
CA GLN A 286 -13.75 -4.13 0.89
C GLN A 286 -13.04 -2.98 1.61
N ILE A 287 -12.90 -1.83 0.94
CA ILE A 287 -12.35 -0.62 1.58
C ILE A 287 -13.27 -0.16 2.74
N LYS A 288 -14.60 -0.15 2.52
CA LYS A 288 -15.58 0.12 3.59
C LYS A 288 -15.48 -0.91 4.72
N LYS A 289 -15.26 -2.18 4.40
CA LYS A 289 -15.10 -3.23 5.41
C LYS A 289 -13.83 -3.01 6.25
N THR A 290 -12.75 -2.60 5.62
CA THR A 290 -11.50 -2.21 6.31
C THR A 290 -11.76 -1.07 7.30
N ILE A 291 -12.49 -0.02 6.90
CA ILE A 291 -12.91 1.07 7.80
C ILE A 291 -13.71 0.55 9.00
N GLU A 292 -14.67 -0.35 8.79
CA GLU A 292 -15.45 -0.94 9.88
C GLU A 292 -14.56 -1.67 10.89
N VAL A 293 -13.63 -2.48 10.41
CA VAL A 293 -12.70 -3.25 11.26
C VAL A 293 -11.77 -2.30 12.02
N MET A 294 -11.12 -1.36 11.31
CA MET A 294 -10.26 -0.33 11.91
C MET A 294 -10.96 0.43 13.03
N SER A 295 -12.19 0.91 12.76
CA SER A 295 -12.97 1.67 13.73
C SER A 295 -13.31 0.86 14.99
N THR A 296 -13.49 -0.47 14.86
CA THR A 296 -13.73 -1.38 15.99
C THR A 296 -12.54 -1.40 16.95
N TYR A 297 -11.31 -1.28 16.42
CA TYR A 297 -10.07 -1.19 17.19
C TYR A 297 -9.61 0.25 17.43
N LYS A 298 -10.52 1.22 17.31
CA LYS A 298 -10.28 2.64 17.57
C LYS A 298 -9.21 3.30 16.68
N MET A 299 -8.85 2.69 15.54
CA MET A 299 -8.03 3.34 14.51
C MET A 299 -8.87 4.37 13.77
N ASN A 300 -8.29 5.54 13.47
CA ASN A 300 -9.05 6.73 13.12
C ASN A 300 -8.62 7.41 11.83
N ARG A 301 -7.65 6.85 11.10
CA ARG A 301 -7.16 7.35 9.82
C ARG A 301 -6.99 6.22 8.81
N LEU A 302 -7.55 6.38 7.62
CA LEU A 302 -7.24 5.53 6.47
C LEU A 302 -6.42 6.35 5.47
N GLN A 303 -5.13 6.07 5.35
CA GLN A 303 -4.32 6.59 4.26
C GLN A 303 -4.51 5.68 3.04
N LEU A 304 -5.05 6.22 1.96
CA LEU A 304 -5.45 5.46 0.77
C LEU A 304 -4.56 5.85 -0.42
N GLY A 305 -3.64 4.96 -0.78
CA GLY A 305 -2.74 5.10 -1.93
C GLY A 305 -3.48 4.88 -3.24
N ILE A 306 -3.83 5.96 -3.94
CA ILE A 306 -4.63 5.92 -5.18
C ILE A 306 -3.78 5.98 -6.46
N SER A 307 -2.50 6.34 -6.34
CA SER A 307 -1.59 6.49 -7.47
C SER A 307 -0.24 5.84 -7.17
N ASN A 308 0.28 5.10 -8.14
CA ASN A 308 1.66 4.63 -8.17
C ASN A 308 2.06 4.31 -9.63
N ASP A 309 3.21 3.69 -9.84
CA ASP A 309 3.71 3.35 -11.18
C ASP A 309 2.74 2.47 -11.99
N GLU A 310 2.03 1.59 -11.31
CA GLU A 310 1.19 0.55 -11.92
C GLU A 310 -0.31 0.88 -11.94
N GLY A 311 -0.70 2.05 -11.45
CA GLY A 311 -2.11 2.37 -11.38
C GLY A 311 -2.46 3.78 -10.92
N TRP A 312 -3.52 4.31 -11.51
CA TRP A 312 -4.26 5.46 -11.01
C TRP A 312 -5.72 5.06 -10.77
N ARG A 313 -6.25 5.35 -9.58
CA ARG A 313 -7.44 4.68 -9.02
C ARG A 313 -8.58 5.59 -8.59
N LEU A 314 -8.53 6.88 -8.91
CA LEU A 314 -9.61 7.83 -8.58
C LEU A 314 -10.07 8.58 -9.83
N GLU A 315 -11.37 8.66 -10.08
CA GLU A 315 -11.87 9.47 -11.19
C GLU A 315 -11.61 10.97 -10.98
N ILE A 316 -10.89 11.59 -11.92
CA ILE A 316 -10.72 13.04 -12.06
C ILE A 316 -11.37 13.43 -13.37
N GLN A 317 -12.56 14.04 -13.33
CA GLN A 317 -13.45 14.20 -14.47
C GLN A 317 -12.86 15.10 -15.56
N SER A 318 -12.08 16.12 -15.19
CA SER A 318 -11.39 17.01 -16.14
C SER A 318 -10.13 16.38 -16.77
N VAL A 319 -9.66 15.26 -16.21
CA VAL A 319 -8.50 14.49 -16.67
C VAL A 319 -8.86 13.00 -16.81
N PRO A 320 -9.85 12.66 -17.67
CA PRO A 320 -10.39 11.30 -17.76
C PRO A 320 -9.35 10.25 -18.17
N GLU A 321 -8.29 10.66 -18.86
CA GLU A 321 -7.19 9.79 -19.30
C GLU A 321 -6.54 9.03 -18.13
N LEU A 322 -6.48 9.65 -16.94
CA LEU A 322 -5.92 9.02 -15.74
C LEU A 322 -6.63 7.71 -15.36
N THR A 323 -7.94 7.62 -15.56
CA THR A 323 -8.70 6.37 -15.32
C THR A 323 -8.94 5.57 -16.60
N MET A 324 -9.09 6.21 -17.75
CA MET A 324 -9.26 5.51 -19.03
C MET A 324 -8.04 4.66 -19.41
N VAL A 325 -6.83 5.11 -19.05
CA VAL A 325 -5.56 4.40 -19.28
C VAL A 325 -4.99 3.89 -17.97
N GLY A 326 -4.72 4.79 -17.02
CA GLY A 326 -3.99 4.47 -15.79
C GLY A 326 -4.69 3.51 -14.83
N ALA A 327 -6.01 3.33 -14.94
CA ALA A 327 -6.72 2.32 -14.16
C ALA A 327 -6.67 0.91 -14.76
N ARG A 328 -6.02 0.72 -15.91
CA ARG A 328 -6.02 -0.54 -16.67
C ARG A 328 -4.60 -1.03 -16.96
N ARG A 329 -4.40 -2.34 -16.92
CA ARG A 329 -3.17 -3.01 -17.38
C ARG A 329 -3.53 -4.11 -18.37
N SER A 330 -2.76 -4.24 -19.44
CA SER A 330 -3.04 -5.22 -20.50
C SER A 330 -1.82 -5.49 -21.36
N TYR A 331 -1.66 -6.75 -21.79
CA TYR A 331 -0.75 -7.09 -22.89
C TYR A 331 -1.13 -6.36 -24.19
N HIS A 332 -2.43 -6.24 -24.47
CA HIS A 332 -2.96 -5.53 -25.64
C HIS A 332 -3.21 -4.05 -25.32
N ARG A 333 -2.15 -3.30 -24.98
CA ARG A 333 -2.25 -1.93 -24.46
C ARG A 333 -2.65 -0.85 -25.48
N TYR A 334 -2.66 -1.14 -26.78
CA TYR A 334 -3.05 -0.19 -27.83
C TYR A 334 -4.39 -0.56 -28.45
N LYS A 335 -5.17 0.45 -28.82
CA LYS A 335 -6.35 0.30 -29.68
C LYS A 335 -5.92 0.15 -31.15
N PRO A 336 -6.83 -0.28 -32.06
CA PRO A 336 -6.53 -0.38 -33.48
C PRO A 336 -6.08 0.94 -34.15
N ASP A 337 -6.45 2.09 -33.57
CA ASP A 337 -6.04 3.43 -34.04
C ASP A 337 -4.66 3.88 -33.52
N GLY A 338 -3.96 3.05 -32.74
CA GLY A 338 -2.65 3.36 -32.17
C GLY A 338 -2.71 4.13 -30.84
N THR A 339 -3.89 4.51 -30.35
CA THR A 339 -4.01 5.19 -29.05
C THR A 339 -3.82 4.22 -27.89
N LEU A 340 -3.20 4.71 -26.83
CA LEU A 340 -2.97 3.95 -25.60
C LEU A 340 -4.30 3.73 -24.85
N ARG A 341 -4.51 2.51 -24.33
CA ARG A 341 -5.72 2.16 -23.54
C ARG A 341 -5.43 1.50 -22.18
N ALA A 342 -4.17 1.17 -21.89
CA ALA A 342 -3.76 0.52 -20.66
C ALA A 342 -2.24 0.68 -20.44
N LEU A 343 -1.78 0.50 -19.21
CA LEU A 343 -0.37 0.31 -18.88
C LEU A 343 0.04 -1.15 -19.17
N TYR A 344 1.33 -1.46 -19.03
CA TYR A 344 1.80 -2.86 -19.10
C TYR A 344 1.33 -3.68 -17.88
N PRO A 345 1.21 -5.02 -18.03
CA PRO A 345 0.99 -5.93 -16.91
C PRO A 345 2.07 -5.78 -15.84
N ALA A 346 1.72 -5.90 -14.56
CA ALA A 346 2.67 -5.80 -13.45
C ALA A 346 2.28 -6.68 -12.26
N TRP A 347 3.24 -7.00 -11.39
CA TRP A 347 3.02 -7.60 -10.06
C TRP A 347 2.17 -8.88 -10.01
N GLY A 348 2.26 -9.73 -11.03
CA GLY A 348 1.52 -10.99 -11.07
C GLY A 348 0.38 -11.02 -12.09
N ASP A 349 0.10 -9.90 -12.75
CA ASP A 349 -0.80 -9.88 -13.90
C ASP A 349 -0.30 -10.83 -15.00
N ASP A 350 -1.22 -11.57 -15.61
CA ASP A 350 -0.97 -12.40 -16.77
C ASP A 350 -1.26 -11.65 -18.08
N HIS A 351 -1.80 -12.33 -19.09
CA HIS A 351 -2.17 -11.74 -20.37
C HIS A 351 -3.58 -11.10 -20.37
N GLN A 352 -4.38 -11.31 -19.30
CA GLN A 352 -5.73 -10.79 -19.19
C GLN A 352 -5.73 -9.29 -18.86
N ASP A 353 -6.82 -8.62 -19.24
CA ASP A 353 -7.03 -7.24 -18.85
C ASP A 353 -7.28 -7.15 -17.34
N TYR A 354 -6.47 -6.33 -16.66
CA TYR A 354 -6.69 -5.93 -15.27
C TYR A 354 -7.23 -4.50 -15.23
N ALA A 355 -8.25 -4.22 -14.41
CA ALA A 355 -8.81 -2.88 -14.29
C ALA A 355 -9.48 -2.61 -12.95
N GLY A 356 -9.52 -1.34 -12.54
CA GLY A 356 -10.31 -0.88 -11.40
C GLY A 356 -9.95 0.53 -10.94
N PHE A 357 -10.96 1.32 -10.57
CA PHE A 357 -10.84 2.64 -9.96
C PHE A 357 -12.11 2.97 -9.17
N ILE A 358 -12.04 3.98 -8.31
CA ILE A 358 -13.16 4.55 -7.57
C ILE A 358 -13.69 5.75 -8.36
N SER A 359 -14.97 5.72 -8.73
CA SER A 359 -15.63 6.90 -9.33
C SER A 359 -15.80 8.03 -8.32
N ARG A 360 -16.05 9.25 -8.82
CA ARG A 360 -16.30 10.43 -7.98
C ARG A 360 -17.39 10.17 -6.94
N ASN A 361 -18.51 9.57 -7.36
CA ASN A 361 -19.66 9.31 -6.48
C ASN A 361 -19.36 8.22 -5.44
N GLU A 362 -18.61 7.18 -5.83
CA GLU A 362 -18.17 6.14 -4.91
C GLU A 362 -17.20 6.70 -3.86
N PHE A 363 -16.32 7.63 -4.23
CA PHE A 363 -15.42 8.26 -3.28
C PHE A 363 -16.19 9.17 -2.29
N VAL A 364 -17.15 9.96 -2.77
CA VAL A 364 -18.04 10.74 -1.89
C VAL A 364 -18.80 9.83 -0.91
N ASP A 365 -19.28 8.68 -1.37
CA ASP A 365 -19.94 7.68 -0.51
C ASP A 365 -18.96 7.04 0.49
N LEU A 366 -17.72 6.74 0.07
CA LEU A 366 -16.66 6.27 0.96
C LEU A 366 -16.36 7.27 2.07
N LEU A 367 -16.23 8.56 1.75
CA LEU A 367 -15.99 9.62 2.71
C LEU A 367 -17.12 9.71 3.76
N ARG A 368 -18.38 9.65 3.32
CA ARG A 368 -19.54 9.63 4.23
C ARG A 368 -19.59 8.37 5.07
N HIS A 369 -19.20 7.22 4.51
CA HIS A 369 -19.07 5.97 5.26
C HIS A 369 -17.99 6.09 6.34
N ALA A 370 -16.80 6.57 5.99
CA ALA A 370 -15.70 6.79 6.92
C ALA A 370 -16.08 7.73 8.08
N LYS A 371 -16.79 8.83 7.78
CA LYS A 371 -17.31 9.78 8.78
C LYS A 371 -18.19 9.09 9.84
N LYS A 372 -19.09 8.19 9.45
CA LYS A 372 -19.96 7.43 10.38
C LYS A 372 -19.20 6.49 11.31
N HIS A 373 -17.94 6.20 10.96
CA HIS A 373 -17.03 5.35 11.71
C HIS A 373 -15.91 6.16 12.39
N HIS A 374 -16.00 7.49 12.39
CA HIS A 374 -15.00 8.42 12.91
C HIS A 374 -13.58 8.19 12.34
N VAL A 375 -13.50 7.75 11.08
CA VAL A 375 -12.27 7.59 10.33
C VAL A 375 -12.13 8.75 9.34
N GLU A 376 -11.03 9.49 9.40
CA GLU A 376 -10.65 10.44 8.34
C GLU A 376 -9.92 9.67 7.22
N VAL A 377 -10.35 9.88 5.97
CA VAL A 377 -9.65 9.37 4.79
C VAL A 377 -8.62 10.40 4.36
N ILE A 378 -7.38 9.97 4.21
CA ILE A 378 -6.26 10.75 3.70
C ILE A 378 -5.90 10.14 2.34
N LEU A 379 -6.10 10.88 1.26
CA LEU A 379 -5.67 10.42 -0.05
C LEU A 379 -4.16 10.59 -0.21
N GLU A 380 -3.52 9.58 -0.79
CA GLU A 380 -2.15 9.67 -1.26
C GLU A 380 -2.10 9.53 -2.78
N PHE A 381 -1.54 10.55 -3.45
CA PHE A 381 -1.11 10.43 -4.84
C PHE A 381 0.35 10.81 -4.95
N ASN A 382 1.16 9.88 -5.44
CA ASN A 382 2.61 10.00 -5.45
C ASN A 382 3.11 10.96 -6.52
N LEU A 383 3.86 11.98 -6.09
CA LEU A 383 4.68 12.89 -6.90
C LEU A 383 5.96 13.26 -6.12
N PRO A 384 7.11 13.44 -6.79
CA PRO A 384 7.28 13.34 -8.23
C PRO A 384 7.69 11.92 -8.70
N GLY A 385 8.14 11.06 -7.79
CA GLY A 385 8.38 9.64 -8.04
C GLY A 385 7.08 8.83 -8.12
N HIS A 386 7.20 7.53 -8.40
CA HIS A 386 6.07 6.61 -8.51
C HIS A 386 4.94 7.10 -9.45
N ALA A 387 5.31 7.78 -10.53
CA ALA A 387 4.38 8.51 -11.39
C ALA A 387 4.20 7.88 -12.78
N ASN A 388 4.69 6.65 -13.04
CA ASN A 388 4.59 6.04 -14.38
C ASN A 388 3.14 5.98 -14.89
N ALA A 389 2.16 5.63 -14.04
CA ALA A 389 0.75 5.60 -14.46
C ALA A 389 0.24 6.98 -14.94
N VAL A 390 0.64 8.06 -14.27
CA VAL A 390 0.28 9.44 -14.63
C VAL A 390 0.97 9.83 -15.94
N ILE A 391 2.29 9.59 -16.04
CA ILE A 391 3.10 9.92 -17.22
C ILE A 391 2.57 9.20 -18.45
N GLN A 392 2.31 7.89 -18.37
CA GLN A 392 1.81 7.11 -19.50
C GLN A 392 0.38 7.52 -19.90
N SER A 393 -0.50 7.78 -18.92
CA SER A 393 -1.88 8.18 -19.19
C SER A 393 -1.96 9.52 -19.93
N LEU A 394 -1.05 10.45 -19.63
CA LEU A 394 -1.07 11.81 -20.16
C LEU A 394 -0.03 12.04 -21.26
N GLY A 395 0.87 11.09 -21.53
CA GLY A 395 1.95 11.25 -22.50
C GLY A 395 1.53 11.37 -23.97
N GLN A 396 0.31 10.93 -24.32
CA GLN A 396 -0.27 11.12 -25.66
C GLN A 396 -1.22 12.33 -25.73
N SER A 397 -1.37 13.10 -24.65
CA SER A 397 -2.28 14.23 -24.59
C SER A 397 -1.59 15.53 -25.01
N ASP A 398 -2.15 16.24 -26.00
CA ASP A 398 -1.72 17.59 -26.38
C ASP A 398 -1.93 18.63 -25.27
N ARG A 399 -2.71 18.27 -24.23
CA ARG A 399 -3.01 19.15 -23.09
C ARG A 399 -1.96 19.11 -21.99
N TRP A 400 -1.04 18.16 -21.95
CA TRP A 400 -0.18 17.92 -20.77
C TRP A 400 1.24 17.59 -21.20
N GLN A 401 2.22 18.36 -20.71
CA GLN A 401 3.63 18.08 -20.90
C GLN A 401 4.31 17.79 -19.56
N LEU A 402 4.36 16.51 -19.18
CA LEU A 402 4.82 16.08 -17.85
C LEU A 402 6.30 15.62 -17.82
N THR A 403 6.88 15.40 -18.99
CA THR A 403 8.29 15.07 -19.20
C THR A 403 8.92 16.16 -20.07
N ASP A 404 10.21 16.39 -19.89
CA ASP A 404 10.99 17.22 -20.81
C ASP A 404 11.50 16.33 -21.97
N PRO A 405 11.09 16.58 -23.23
CA PRO A 405 11.53 15.79 -24.38
C PRO A 405 13.03 15.86 -24.66
N GLU A 406 13.72 16.87 -24.12
CA GLU A 406 15.18 17.03 -24.23
C GLU A 406 15.93 16.44 -23.04
N ASP A 407 15.22 15.83 -22.07
CA ASP A 407 15.83 15.18 -20.92
C ASP A 407 16.48 13.86 -21.33
N THR A 408 17.80 13.77 -21.15
CA THR A 408 18.59 12.58 -21.40
C THR A 408 19.08 11.91 -20.12
N SER A 409 18.51 12.27 -18.96
CA SER A 409 18.86 11.66 -17.68
C SER A 409 18.66 10.14 -17.70
N GLU A 410 19.69 9.41 -17.28
CA GLU A 410 19.62 7.96 -17.08
C GLU A 410 19.44 7.65 -15.59
N TYR A 411 18.37 6.93 -15.26
CA TYR A 411 18.10 6.48 -13.90
C TYR A 411 17.29 5.18 -13.90
N ARG A 412 17.22 4.53 -12.73
CA ARG A 412 16.40 3.34 -12.51
C ARG A 412 15.77 3.37 -11.13
N SER A 413 14.45 3.31 -11.05
CA SER A 413 13.72 3.23 -9.77
C SER A 413 13.92 1.88 -9.07
N ALA A 414 13.56 1.81 -7.79
CA ALA A 414 13.60 0.57 -7.00
C ALA A 414 12.74 -0.56 -7.62
N GLN A 415 11.66 -0.19 -8.31
CA GLN A 415 10.75 -1.08 -9.02
C GLN A 415 11.25 -1.39 -10.45
N GLY A 416 12.32 -0.74 -10.91
CA GLY A 416 13.02 -1.04 -12.14
C GLY A 416 12.56 -0.23 -13.36
N TYR A 417 11.75 0.80 -13.15
CA TYR A 417 11.36 1.73 -14.21
C TYR A 417 12.51 2.70 -14.51
N THR A 418 12.60 3.14 -15.76
CA THR A 418 13.60 4.12 -16.22
C THR A 418 12.97 5.45 -16.64
N ALA A 419 11.66 5.59 -16.45
CA ALA A 419 10.86 6.76 -16.86
C ALA A 419 9.62 6.91 -15.96
N ASN A 420 9.79 6.82 -14.65
CA ASN A 420 8.69 6.86 -13.68
C ASN A 420 8.62 8.11 -12.82
N VAL A 421 9.41 9.13 -13.14
CA VAL A 421 9.48 10.35 -12.35
C VAL A 421 9.00 11.52 -13.20
N ILE A 422 8.00 12.24 -12.71
CA ILE A 422 7.49 13.44 -13.39
C ILE A 422 8.55 14.54 -13.34
N ASN A 423 8.68 15.33 -14.41
CA ASN A 423 9.73 16.33 -14.47
C ASN A 423 9.34 17.59 -13.69
N VAL A 424 10.10 17.90 -12.63
CA VAL A 424 9.81 19.01 -11.71
C VAL A 424 10.04 20.40 -12.32
N GLY A 425 10.74 20.48 -13.45
CA GLY A 425 10.91 21.70 -14.26
C GLY A 425 9.71 21.99 -15.16
N MET A 426 8.78 21.05 -15.31
CA MET A 426 7.62 21.22 -16.18
C MET A 426 6.47 21.90 -15.43
N HIS A 427 6.00 23.03 -15.98
CA HIS A 427 4.86 23.78 -15.42
C HIS A 427 3.59 22.93 -15.28
N ASP A 428 3.36 22.01 -16.22
CA ASP A 428 2.19 21.16 -16.23
C ASP A 428 2.14 20.13 -15.10
N ASN A 429 3.27 19.79 -14.48
CA ASN A 429 3.30 19.02 -13.23
C ASN A 429 2.44 19.70 -12.15
N TYR A 430 2.70 20.99 -11.91
CA TYR A 430 2.03 21.78 -10.88
C TYR A 430 0.60 22.16 -11.27
N ARG A 431 0.35 22.43 -12.56
CA ARG A 431 -1.03 22.62 -13.05
C ARG A 431 -1.87 21.37 -12.87
N LEU A 432 -1.32 20.18 -13.12
CA LEU A 432 -2.00 18.90 -12.93
C LEU A 432 -2.30 18.65 -11.45
N ALA A 433 -1.30 18.84 -10.58
CA ALA A 433 -1.48 18.71 -9.12
C ALA A 433 -2.61 19.62 -8.61
N LYS A 434 -2.65 20.88 -9.08
CA LYS A 434 -3.73 21.82 -8.74
C LYS A 434 -5.11 21.30 -9.18
N VAL A 435 -5.24 20.86 -10.43
CA VAL A 435 -6.51 20.33 -10.96
C VAL A 435 -7.00 19.11 -10.16
N ILE A 436 -6.09 18.18 -9.84
CA ILE A 436 -6.39 17.00 -9.02
C ILE A 436 -6.89 17.42 -7.64
N LEU A 437 -6.18 18.33 -6.96
CA LEU A 437 -6.55 18.81 -5.62
C LEU A 437 -7.89 19.55 -5.63
N GLU A 438 -8.14 20.41 -6.62
CA GLU A 438 -9.40 21.12 -6.76
C GLU A 438 -10.57 20.14 -6.95
N GLU A 439 -10.40 19.11 -7.77
CA GLU A 439 -11.44 18.08 -7.95
C GLU A 439 -11.67 17.25 -6.70
N ILE A 440 -10.61 16.80 -6.03
CA ILE A 440 -10.71 16.09 -4.74
C ILE A 440 -11.44 16.96 -3.72
N LYS A 441 -11.11 18.25 -3.63
CA LYS A 441 -11.79 19.20 -2.73
C LYS A 441 -13.30 19.23 -2.99
N THR A 442 -13.73 19.21 -4.25
CA THR A 442 -15.18 19.14 -4.56
C THR A 442 -15.85 17.85 -4.09
N MET A 443 -15.10 16.74 -3.97
CA MET A 443 -15.62 15.47 -3.45
C MET A 443 -15.77 15.52 -1.93
N TYR A 444 -14.80 16.11 -1.22
CA TYR A 444 -14.92 16.39 0.22
C TYR A 444 -16.07 17.34 0.52
N ASP A 445 -16.22 18.41 -0.28
CA ASP A 445 -17.34 19.36 -0.15
C ASP A 445 -18.69 18.66 -0.37
N ALA A 446 -18.79 17.80 -1.40
CA ALA A 446 -19.99 17.00 -1.64
C ALA A 446 -20.28 16.01 -0.50
N ALA A 447 -19.25 15.52 0.20
CA ALA A 447 -19.38 14.69 1.38
C ALA A 447 -19.67 15.47 2.67
N GLU A 448 -19.73 16.81 2.61
CA GLU A 448 -19.87 17.71 3.75
C GLU A 448 -18.77 17.47 4.80
N LEU A 449 -17.53 17.42 4.31
CA LEU A 449 -16.32 17.21 5.09
C LEU A 449 -15.25 18.21 4.67
N PRO A 450 -14.42 18.71 5.61
CA PRO A 450 -13.24 19.46 5.26
C PRO A 450 -12.20 18.53 4.61
N MET A 451 -11.47 19.06 3.63
CA MET A 451 -10.24 18.43 3.14
C MET A 451 -9.07 18.93 3.99
N SER A 452 -8.84 18.28 5.13
CA SER A 452 -7.84 18.67 6.14
C SER A 452 -6.44 18.12 5.88
N ARG A 453 -6.31 17.03 5.11
CA ARG A 453 -5.04 16.36 4.84
C ARG A 453 -4.96 15.84 3.43
N ILE A 454 -3.77 15.88 2.87
CA ILE A 454 -3.40 15.20 1.63
C ILE A 454 -1.97 14.66 1.76
N HIS A 455 -1.66 13.53 1.13
CA HIS A 455 -0.32 12.97 1.10
C HIS A 455 0.21 12.96 -0.34
N PHE A 456 1.43 13.46 -0.55
CA PHE A 456 2.04 13.57 -1.89
C PHE A 456 3.07 12.49 -2.18
N GLY A 457 3.36 11.61 -1.21
CA GLY A 457 4.41 10.60 -1.35
C GLY A 457 5.77 11.23 -1.17
N GLY A 458 6.62 11.17 -2.20
CA GLY A 458 7.96 11.77 -2.20
C GLY A 458 9.07 10.79 -1.80
N ASP A 459 8.77 9.51 -1.75
CA ASP A 459 9.69 8.38 -1.57
C ASP A 459 10.45 8.03 -2.85
N GLU A 460 11.59 7.36 -2.66
CA GLU A 460 12.36 6.61 -3.68
C GLU A 460 12.59 7.32 -5.03
N VAL A 461 12.74 8.66 -5.05
CA VAL A 461 13.16 9.37 -6.27
C VAL A 461 14.57 8.89 -6.64
N PRO A 462 14.75 8.26 -7.82
CA PRO A 462 16.00 7.59 -8.14
C PRO A 462 17.13 8.60 -8.36
N GLU A 463 18.32 8.21 -7.94
CA GLU A 463 19.55 8.94 -8.26
C GLU A 463 19.67 9.12 -9.78
N GLY A 464 20.04 10.33 -10.22
CA GLY A 464 20.19 10.67 -11.63
C GLY A 464 18.96 11.36 -12.27
N ALA A 465 17.80 11.33 -11.61
CA ALA A 465 16.59 11.97 -12.12
C ALA A 465 16.81 13.47 -12.43
N TRP A 466 16.40 13.87 -13.64
CA TRP A 466 16.40 15.24 -14.16
C TRP A 466 17.74 15.98 -14.26
N LEU A 467 18.86 15.36 -13.90
CA LEU A 467 20.17 16.00 -13.96
C LEU A 467 20.53 16.55 -15.35
N ASP A 468 20.02 15.95 -16.42
CA ASP A 468 20.23 16.40 -17.81
C ASP A 468 19.03 17.13 -18.43
N SER A 469 17.93 17.32 -17.68
CA SER A 469 16.74 18.07 -18.12
C SER A 469 17.02 19.57 -18.31
N PRO A 470 16.92 20.11 -19.54
CA PRO A 470 17.03 21.57 -19.76
C PRO A 470 15.95 22.37 -19.01
N ALA A 471 14.74 21.83 -18.83
CA ALA A 471 13.70 22.46 -18.02
C ALA A 471 14.13 22.61 -16.56
N CYS A 472 14.71 21.56 -15.95
CA CYS A 472 15.19 21.62 -14.57
C CYS A 472 16.39 22.55 -14.42
N ARG A 473 17.33 22.53 -15.38
CA ARG A 473 18.51 23.43 -15.39
C ARG A 473 18.17 24.91 -15.53
N ARG A 474 16.96 25.25 -15.98
CA ARG A 474 16.44 26.63 -16.05
C ARG A 474 15.78 27.11 -14.76
N LEU A 475 15.48 26.21 -13.82
CA LEU A 475 14.87 26.60 -12.55
C LEU A 475 15.82 27.48 -11.72
N PRO A 476 15.31 28.45 -10.95
CA PRO A 476 16.12 29.32 -10.11
C PRO A 476 16.96 28.58 -9.05
N VAL A 477 16.50 27.40 -8.62
CA VAL A 477 17.20 26.55 -7.64
C VAL A 477 18.41 25.83 -8.23
N TRP A 478 18.57 25.81 -9.56
CA TRP A 478 19.69 25.14 -10.20
C TRP A 478 20.97 25.96 -10.10
N ASN A 479 22.00 25.40 -9.46
CA ASN A 479 23.33 26.00 -9.48
C ASN A 479 24.08 25.60 -10.77
N LYS A 480 24.33 26.60 -11.62
CA LYS A 480 25.04 26.42 -12.90
C LYS A 480 26.49 25.96 -12.78
N THR A 481 27.08 26.00 -11.57
CA THR A 481 28.43 25.51 -11.33
C THR A 481 28.48 24.04 -10.92
N TRP A 482 27.33 23.37 -10.72
CA TRP A 482 27.32 21.95 -10.37
C TRP A 482 27.92 21.11 -11.50
N ASP A 483 28.84 20.23 -11.12
CA ASP A 483 29.31 19.12 -11.94
C ASP A 483 28.51 17.86 -11.57
N VAL A 484 27.46 17.56 -12.34
CA VAL A 484 26.57 16.42 -12.09
C VAL A 484 27.23 15.05 -12.36
N THR A 485 28.47 15.02 -12.87
CA THR A 485 29.26 13.79 -12.91
C THR A 485 29.89 13.46 -11.55
N ASN A 486 29.95 14.44 -10.64
CA ASN A 486 30.31 14.23 -9.25
C ASN A 486 29.06 13.76 -8.45
N PRO A 487 29.09 12.58 -7.81
CA PRO A 487 27.91 12.05 -7.11
C PRO A 487 27.37 12.93 -5.98
N GLU A 488 28.23 13.65 -5.26
CA GLU A 488 27.81 14.52 -4.16
C GLU A 488 27.04 15.73 -4.71
N GLN A 489 27.58 16.39 -5.75
CA GLN A 489 26.92 17.52 -6.39
C GLN A 489 25.66 17.11 -7.16
N ALA A 490 25.63 15.91 -7.73
CA ALA A 490 24.42 15.34 -8.33
C ALA A 490 23.30 15.15 -7.29
N ARG A 491 23.65 14.66 -6.10
CA ARG A 491 22.71 14.52 -4.97
C ARG A 491 22.23 15.89 -4.48
N GLU A 492 23.12 16.87 -4.34
CA GLU A 492 22.75 18.26 -4.00
C GLU A 492 21.79 18.87 -5.03
N ALA A 493 22.07 18.68 -6.32
CA ALA A 493 21.22 19.16 -7.40
C ALA A 493 19.81 18.54 -7.35
N THR A 494 19.74 17.22 -7.15
CA THR A 494 18.48 16.49 -6.99
C THR A 494 17.72 16.97 -5.75
N GLN A 495 18.40 17.18 -4.63
CA GLN A 495 17.80 17.67 -3.39
C GLN A 495 17.24 19.09 -3.54
N ALA A 496 17.94 19.98 -4.24
CA ALA A 496 17.44 21.33 -4.52
C ALA A 496 16.18 21.31 -5.43
N LEU A 497 16.15 20.40 -6.40
CA LEU A 497 14.99 20.17 -7.25
C LEU A 497 13.80 19.59 -6.47
N MET A 498 14.05 18.66 -5.54
CA MET A 498 13.03 18.13 -4.62
C MET A 498 12.49 19.21 -3.67
N ALA A 499 13.34 20.09 -3.16
CA ALA A 499 12.92 21.22 -2.32
C ALA A 499 12.04 22.21 -3.09
N TYR A 500 12.38 22.47 -4.36
CA TYR A 500 11.50 23.25 -5.24
C TYR A 500 10.15 22.56 -5.44
N HIS A 501 10.13 21.26 -5.73
CA HIS A 501 8.89 20.51 -5.88
C HIS A 501 8.03 20.57 -4.61
N TYR A 502 8.64 20.36 -3.44
CA TYR A 502 8.01 20.47 -2.13
C TYR A 502 7.31 21.82 -1.93
N ASP A 503 8.01 22.93 -2.16
CA ASP A 503 7.46 24.28 -2.03
C ASP A 503 6.25 24.50 -2.95
N GLN A 504 6.34 24.03 -4.19
CA GLN A 504 5.25 24.19 -5.15
C GLN A 504 4.01 23.39 -4.76
N VAL A 505 4.14 22.10 -4.42
CA VAL A 505 2.96 21.26 -4.10
C VAL A 505 2.30 21.67 -2.78
N THR A 506 3.09 22.06 -1.77
CA THR A 506 2.56 22.55 -0.50
C THR A 506 1.86 23.90 -0.67
N THR A 507 2.43 24.81 -1.45
CA THR A 507 1.79 26.10 -1.79
C THR A 507 0.48 25.89 -2.53
N ILE A 508 0.43 24.97 -3.51
CA ILE A 508 -0.81 24.67 -4.23
C ILE A 508 -1.86 24.07 -3.29
N ALA A 509 -1.47 23.14 -2.41
CA ALA A 509 -2.38 22.55 -1.44
C ALA A 509 -3.03 23.62 -0.55
N GLU A 510 -2.22 24.52 0.00
CA GLU A 510 -2.68 25.64 0.84
C GLU A 510 -3.62 26.60 0.08
N GLN A 511 -3.35 26.85 -1.20
CA GLN A 511 -4.23 27.67 -2.05
C GLN A 511 -5.60 27.01 -2.29
N VAL A 512 -5.64 25.68 -2.45
CA VAL A 512 -6.87 24.93 -2.74
C VAL A 512 -7.69 24.69 -1.47
N SER A 513 -7.03 24.39 -0.35
CA SER A 513 -7.65 24.14 0.94
C SER A 513 -6.81 24.79 2.06
N PRO A 514 -7.12 26.04 2.45
CA PRO A 514 -6.34 26.76 3.46
C PRO A 514 -6.24 26.01 4.79
N GLY A 515 -5.03 25.94 5.35
CA GLY A 515 -4.72 25.21 6.57
C GLY A 515 -4.60 23.69 6.39
N ILE A 516 -4.62 23.18 5.16
CA ILE A 516 -4.43 21.75 4.88
C ILE A 516 -3.07 21.29 5.41
N GLN A 517 -3.04 20.09 5.99
CA GLN A 517 -1.79 19.45 6.37
C GLN A 517 -1.27 18.55 5.24
N THR A 518 -0.03 18.73 4.83
CA THR A 518 0.59 17.97 3.74
C THR A 518 1.48 16.84 4.25
N GLY A 519 1.20 15.62 3.80
CA GLY A 519 1.94 14.41 4.17
C GLY A 519 2.96 14.01 3.13
N PHE A 520 4.09 13.47 3.58
CA PHE A 520 5.13 12.92 2.73
C PHE A 520 5.78 11.69 3.38
N TRP A 521 6.43 10.85 2.58
CA TRP A 521 7.41 9.89 3.11
C TRP A 521 8.67 10.64 3.59
N HIS A 522 9.34 10.10 4.62
CA HIS A 522 10.37 10.83 5.36
C HIS A 522 11.55 11.34 4.54
N GLU A 523 11.88 10.71 3.41
CA GLU A 523 12.96 11.15 2.51
C GLU A 523 12.73 12.58 2.00
N MET A 524 11.47 12.95 1.76
CA MET A 524 11.11 14.31 1.39
C MET A 524 11.44 15.31 2.50
N GLY A 525 11.49 14.86 3.75
CA GLY A 525 11.91 15.64 4.91
C GLY A 525 13.35 16.18 4.79
N ALA A 526 14.22 15.56 3.99
CA ALA A 526 15.54 16.11 3.69
C ALA A 526 15.49 17.38 2.82
N SER A 527 14.38 17.57 2.11
CA SER A 527 14.14 18.71 1.21
C SER A 527 13.10 19.69 1.74
N GLY A 528 12.24 19.25 2.66
CA GLY A 528 11.18 20.04 3.26
C GLY A 528 11.67 21.03 4.33
N ASP A 529 11.01 22.19 4.39
CA ASP A 529 11.25 23.25 5.38
C ASP A 529 10.33 23.13 6.61
N SER A 530 10.78 23.62 7.77
CA SER A 530 10.02 23.68 9.04
C SER A 530 8.82 24.63 9.03
N ASN A 531 8.70 25.48 8.02
CA ASN A 531 7.68 26.54 7.98
C ASN A 531 6.32 26.10 7.41
N THR A 532 6.16 24.82 7.09
CA THR A 532 4.95 24.29 6.44
C THR A 532 4.22 23.34 7.38
N ASN A 533 2.88 23.33 7.31
CA ASN A 533 2.04 22.41 8.08
C ASN A 533 2.15 21.00 7.48
N SER A 534 3.28 20.34 7.68
CA SER A 534 3.57 19.02 7.12
C SER A 534 3.66 17.92 8.18
N TYR A 535 3.57 16.67 7.73
CA TYR A 535 3.92 15.49 8.50
C TYR A 535 4.65 14.47 7.63
N TYR A 536 5.44 13.61 8.27
CA TYR A 536 6.28 12.65 7.56
C TYR A 536 6.07 11.22 8.06
N ASN A 537 5.77 10.30 7.15
CA ASN A 537 5.73 8.87 7.43
C ASN A 537 7.15 8.30 7.42
N ALA A 538 7.63 7.86 8.58
CA ALA A 538 8.98 7.35 8.78
C ALA A 538 9.01 5.82 8.68
N TRP A 539 9.56 5.29 7.59
CA TRP A 539 9.56 3.86 7.28
C TRP A 539 10.95 3.22 7.43
N LEU A 540 11.43 3.14 8.66
CA LEU A 540 12.75 2.58 8.95
C LEU A 540 12.77 1.04 8.83
N THR A 541 13.83 0.50 8.24
CA THR A 541 14.11 -0.95 8.17
C THR A 541 15.02 -1.43 9.31
N SER A 542 15.70 -0.51 9.99
CA SER A 542 16.53 -0.79 11.15
C SER A 542 16.68 0.46 12.01
N ASP A 543 17.07 0.27 13.27
CA ASP A 543 17.34 1.36 14.21
C ASP A 543 18.70 2.05 13.97
N ALA A 544 19.43 1.67 12.90
CA ALA A 544 20.83 2.07 12.70
C ALA A 544 21.03 3.34 11.87
N ASP A 545 20.03 3.81 11.11
CA ASP A 545 20.12 5.04 10.30
C ASP A 545 18.95 5.99 10.60
N THR A 546 19.02 6.64 11.75
CA THR A 546 17.99 7.56 12.25
C THR A 546 18.31 9.03 11.99
N ASN A 547 19.46 9.36 11.39
CA ASN A 547 19.94 10.76 11.32
C ASN A 547 18.93 11.74 10.73
N LEU A 548 18.23 11.32 9.66
CA LEU A 548 17.18 12.14 9.05
C LEU A 548 15.96 12.27 9.97
N ILE A 549 15.56 11.20 10.65
CA ILE A 549 14.44 11.19 11.61
C ILE A 549 14.76 12.08 12.81
N ASP A 550 15.95 11.94 13.39
CA ASP A 550 16.43 12.77 14.49
C ASP A 550 16.44 14.25 14.08
N SER A 551 16.90 14.56 12.87
CA SER A 551 16.84 15.92 12.31
C SER A 551 15.41 16.44 12.10
N LEU A 552 14.45 15.58 11.77
CA LEU A 552 13.04 15.96 11.67
C LEU A 552 12.45 16.25 13.05
N ILE A 553 12.77 15.44 14.06
CA ILE A 553 12.37 15.66 15.46
C ILE A 553 12.95 16.98 15.99
N ASP A 554 14.24 17.21 15.78
CA ASP A 554 14.93 18.43 16.22
C ASP A 554 14.36 19.70 15.58
N ARG A 555 13.82 19.58 14.36
CA ARG A 555 13.11 20.67 13.66
C ARG A 555 11.64 20.80 14.05
N GLY A 556 11.16 19.99 15.00
CA GLY A 556 9.78 20.00 15.48
C GLY A 556 8.75 19.52 14.46
N GLN A 557 9.17 18.70 13.49
CA GLN A 557 8.28 18.17 12.46
C GLN A 557 7.38 17.07 13.02
N ASN A 558 6.16 16.96 12.48
CA ASN A 558 5.25 15.88 12.84
C ASN A 558 5.69 14.59 12.18
N LEU A 559 5.86 13.53 12.96
CA LEU A 559 6.23 12.20 12.47
C LEU A 559 5.09 11.20 12.67
N VAL A 560 4.89 10.35 11.66
CA VAL A 560 4.03 9.17 11.72
C VAL A 560 4.91 7.94 11.65
N ILE A 561 5.00 7.22 12.75
CA ILE A 561 5.85 6.02 12.89
C ILE A 561 5.31 4.91 11.99
N SER A 562 6.12 4.49 11.02
CA SER A 562 5.75 3.56 9.95
C SER A 562 6.83 2.50 9.72
N ASN A 563 7.61 2.13 10.75
CA ASN A 563 8.77 1.24 10.60
C ASN A 563 8.45 -0.04 9.83
N ALA A 564 9.09 -0.23 8.69
CA ALA A 564 8.80 -1.33 7.78
C ALA A 564 9.09 -2.70 8.39
N SER A 565 10.03 -2.78 9.33
CA SER A 565 10.38 -4.03 10.02
C SER A 565 9.35 -4.47 11.07
N PHE A 566 8.32 -3.66 11.33
CA PHE A 566 7.26 -3.98 12.31
C PHE A 566 5.84 -3.72 11.81
N LEU A 567 5.61 -2.70 10.97
CA LEU A 567 4.26 -2.20 10.68
C LEU A 567 3.80 -2.43 9.23
N TYR A 568 4.63 -3.04 8.39
CA TYR A 568 4.30 -3.34 6.99
C TYR A 568 3.64 -4.71 6.89
N LEU A 569 2.32 -4.73 6.67
CA LEU A 569 1.52 -5.97 6.68
C LEU A 569 1.62 -6.77 5.37
N ASP A 570 2.36 -6.27 4.38
CA ASP A 570 2.76 -6.98 3.16
C ASP A 570 3.98 -7.88 3.34
N MET A 571 4.59 -7.89 4.54
CA MET A 571 5.67 -8.80 4.93
C MET A 571 5.13 -10.20 5.25
N PRO A 572 5.89 -11.28 4.99
CA PRO A 572 5.48 -12.61 5.40
C PRO A 572 5.48 -12.77 6.93
N TYR A 573 4.51 -13.49 7.47
CA TYR A 573 4.35 -13.64 8.93
C TYR A 573 5.34 -14.64 9.55
N ALA A 574 5.96 -15.50 8.74
CA ALA A 574 6.97 -16.44 9.17
C ALA A 574 7.93 -16.79 8.04
N MET A 575 9.12 -17.29 8.37
CA MET A 575 10.07 -17.85 7.40
C MET A 575 9.57 -19.19 6.85
N ARG A 576 8.56 -19.13 5.97
CA ARG A 576 8.00 -20.28 5.28
C ARG A 576 7.72 -19.95 3.83
N ALA A 577 7.88 -20.95 2.97
CA ALA A 577 7.69 -20.75 1.55
C ALA A 577 6.23 -20.49 1.15
N ASP A 578 5.27 -21.00 1.92
CA ASP A 578 3.82 -20.87 1.67
C ASP A 578 3.22 -19.56 2.23
N GLU A 579 3.99 -18.75 2.96
CA GLU A 579 3.54 -17.45 3.45
C GLU A 579 3.57 -16.43 2.29
N PRO A 580 2.49 -15.64 2.10
CA PRO A 580 2.50 -14.55 1.15
C PRO A 580 3.31 -13.36 1.70
N GLY A 581 3.81 -12.52 0.80
CA GLY A 581 4.47 -11.26 1.15
C GLY A 581 5.90 -11.16 0.63
N LEU A 582 6.51 -9.98 0.73
CA LEU A 582 7.88 -9.71 0.31
C LEU A 582 8.77 -9.44 1.53
N PRO A 583 9.79 -10.27 1.83
CA PRO A 583 10.54 -10.18 3.07
C PRO A 583 11.70 -9.17 2.98
N TRP A 584 11.50 -8.01 2.37
CA TRP A 584 12.60 -7.08 2.11
C TRP A 584 13.05 -6.33 3.36
N ALA A 585 12.13 -6.00 4.28
CA ALA A 585 12.46 -5.45 5.61
C ALA A 585 12.55 -6.54 6.69
N GLY A 586 11.74 -7.60 6.57
CA GLY A 586 11.79 -8.71 7.51
C GLY A 586 10.61 -9.66 7.42
N TYR A 587 10.41 -10.41 8.50
CA TYR A 587 9.27 -11.29 8.71
C TYR A 587 8.53 -10.79 9.95
N ILE A 588 7.23 -10.58 9.85
CA ILE A 588 6.47 -9.82 10.85
C ILE A 588 5.24 -10.61 11.27
N ASN A 589 5.28 -11.18 12.48
CA ASN A 589 4.11 -11.83 13.05
C ASN A 589 3.39 -10.91 14.06
N THR A 590 2.18 -11.30 14.45
CA THR A 590 1.36 -10.54 15.42
C THR A 590 2.09 -10.25 16.73
N LYS A 591 2.95 -11.15 17.20
CA LYS A 591 3.71 -10.96 18.45
C LYS A 591 4.79 -9.89 18.30
N SER A 592 5.50 -9.87 17.16
CA SER A 592 6.48 -8.82 16.86
C SER A 592 5.82 -7.45 16.76
N ILE A 593 4.64 -7.37 16.13
CA ILE A 593 3.85 -6.12 16.06
C ILE A 593 3.42 -5.68 17.47
N TYR A 594 2.89 -6.60 18.26
CA TYR A 594 2.40 -6.31 19.62
C TYR A 594 3.52 -5.85 20.57
N ASN A 595 4.71 -6.44 20.44
CA ASN A 595 5.87 -6.13 21.27
C ASN A 595 6.68 -4.91 20.78
N PHE A 596 6.33 -4.33 19.64
CA PHE A 596 7.03 -3.17 19.11
C PHE A 596 6.73 -1.95 19.99
N ASP A 597 7.77 -1.37 20.59
CA ASP A 597 7.68 -0.08 21.27
C ASP A 597 7.98 1.03 20.26
N PRO A 598 6.97 1.84 19.86
CA PRO A 598 7.17 2.92 18.90
C PRO A 598 8.05 4.05 19.43
N LEU A 599 8.30 4.15 20.75
CA LEU A 599 9.08 5.24 21.35
C LEU A 599 10.49 4.85 21.80
N GLY A 600 10.87 3.57 21.67
CA GLY A 600 12.20 3.05 21.96
C GLY A 600 12.40 2.48 23.37
#